data_AF-A0A524Q7L6-F1
#
_entry.id   AF-A0A524Q7L6-F1
#
_cell.length_a   1.000
_cell.length_b   1.000
_cell.length_c   1.000
_cell.angle_alpha   90.00
_cell.angle_beta   90.00
_cell.angle_gamma   90.00
#
_symmetry.space_group_name_H-M   'P 1'
#
loop_
_entity.id
_entity.type
_entity.pdbx_description
1 polymer ?
#
loop_
_entity_poly.entity_id
_entity_poly.type
_entity_poly.pdbx_seq_one_letter_code
_entity_poly.pdbx_strand_id
1 'polypeptide(L)'
;MKYPRTLVAHHRSSCKPGSICITVLVIAMVFAGCVKDPDKLITPILSIEPALKDNRQVYTLSLSAGLQNENSDVAFLDMKGNIVFIDPMKSNSRVLIVPFALPLILPFDTGIIEVEKSYTDEEIMPLVLLMGSDREKLLNERSMERTFIDKKKIGLELTGYHKKSILDLLKDKLNEKN
;
A
#
# COMPACT_ATOMS: atom_id res chain seq x y z
N MET A 1 -9.99 -79.11 -6.92
CA MET A 1 -11.01 -80.14 -6.61
C MET A 1 -11.65 -79.76 -5.27
N LYS A 2 -12.99 -79.80 -5.19
CA LYS A 2 -13.87 -79.50 -4.04
C LYS A 2 -14.17 -78.01 -3.71
N TYR A 3 -15.23 -77.51 -4.36
CA TYR A 3 -16.35 -76.82 -3.70
C TYR A 3 -16.96 -77.72 -2.58
N PRO A 4 -17.72 -77.24 -1.56
CA PRO A 4 -18.88 -76.37 -1.78
C PRO A 4 -19.43 -75.49 -0.61
N ARG A 5 -20.56 -74.82 -0.95
CA ARG A 5 -21.75 -74.44 -0.14
C ARG A 5 -21.80 -73.09 0.59
N THR A 6 -22.31 -72.12 -0.18
CA THR A 6 -23.48 -71.26 0.08
C THR A 6 -24.26 -71.43 1.39
N LEU A 7 -24.55 -70.28 2.03
CA LEU A 7 -25.80 -70.06 2.76
C LEU A 7 -26.29 -68.62 2.50
N VAL A 8 -27.51 -68.54 1.98
CA VAL A 8 -28.26 -67.33 1.66
C VAL A 8 -29.05 -66.92 2.90
N ALA A 9 -29.08 -65.62 3.22
CA ALA A 9 -30.15 -65.03 4.01
C ALA A 9 -30.60 -63.72 3.37
N HIS A 10 -31.78 -63.79 2.75
CA HIS A 10 -32.59 -62.65 2.38
C HIS A 10 -33.11 -61.96 3.64
N HIS A 11 -33.01 -60.63 3.71
CA HIS A 11 -34.08 -59.84 4.32
C HIS A 11 -34.40 -58.63 3.46
N ARG A 12 -35.60 -58.66 2.87
CA ARG A 12 -36.25 -57.52 2.23
C ARG A 12 -36.90 -56.65 3.31
N SER A 13 -36.81 -55.34 3.16
CA SER A 13 -37.83 -54.37 3.63
C SER A 13 -37.43 -53.00 3.08
N SER A 14 -37.95 -52.59 1.92
CA SER A 14 -39.27 -51.97 1.68
C SER A 14 -39.18 -50.43 1.69
N CYS A 15 -39.28 -49.84 0.50
CA CYS A 15 -39.46 -48.40 0.27
C CYS A 15 -40.70 -47.88 1.01
N LYS A 16 -40.65 -46.63 1.49
CA LYS A 16 -41.75 -45.67 1.32
C LYS A 16 -41.24 -44.22 1.20
N PRO A 17 -42.04 -43.37 0.54
CA PRO A 17 -41.60 -42.17 -0.16
C PRO A 17 -41.88 -40.90 0.65
N GLY A 18 -41.24 -39.80 0.26
CA GLY A 18 -41.72 -38.46 0.58
C GLY A 18 -40.75 -37.60 1.35
N SER A 19 -39.81 -36.98 0.64
CA SER A 19 -39.41 -35.60 0.91
C SER A 19 -38.61 -35.09 -0.28
N ILE A 20 -39.37 -34.62 -1.27
CA ILE A 20 -38.90 -33.67 -2.28
C ILE A 20 -38.98 -32.29 -1.62
N CYS A 21 -37.91 -31.52 -1.78
CA CYS A 21 -37.76 -30.05 -1.73
C CYS A 21 -36.40 -29.74 -1.08
N ILE A 22 -35.33 -29.97 -1.83
CA ILE A 22 -34.63 -28.90 -2.56
C ILE A 22 -34.03 -27.90 -1.56
N THR A 23 -32.80 -28.24 -1.19
CA THR A 23 -31.68 -27.38 -0.80
C THR A 23 -31.94 -25.89 -1.05
N VAL A 24 -32.29 -25.15 -0.01
CA VAL A 24 -32.38 -23.68 -0.05
C VAL A 24 -30.97 -23.13 -0.21
N LEU A 25 -30.66 -22.76 -1.44
CA LEU A 25 -29.53 -21.98 -1.90
C LEU A 25 -29.57 -20.59 -1.24
N VAL A 26 -29.10 -20.45 0.00
CA VAL A 26 -28.73 -19.14 0.54
C VAL A 26 -27.29 -18.88 0.14
N ILE A 27 -27.12 -18.45 -1.12
CA ILE A 27 -25.96 -17.64 -1.51
C ILE A 27 -26.15 -16.31 -0.77
N ALA A 28 -25.76 -16.28 0.50
CA ALA A 28 -25.31 -15.06 1.14
C ALA A 28 -23.98 -14.72 0.47
N MET A 29 -24.04 -14.17 -0.74
CA MET A 29 -23.02 -13.25 -1.23
C MET A 29 -23.07 -12.08 -0.28
N VAL A 30 -22.38 -12.23 0.85
CA VAL A 30 -21.92 -11.12 1.64
C VAL A 30 -21.08 -10.33 0.65
N PHE A 31 -21.63 -9.23 0.15
CA PHE A 31 -20.87 -8.12 -0.41
C PHE A 31 -19.98 -7.59 0.72
N ALA A 32 -18.99 -8.39 1.15
CA ALA A 32 -17.81 -7.86 1.78
C ALA A 32 -17.14 -7.11 0.63
N GLY A 33 -17.48 -5.84 0.46
CA GLY A 33 -16.70 -4.94 -0.38
C GLY A 33 -15.27 -5.11 0.09
N CYS A 34 -14.43 -5.73 -0.75
CA CYS A 34 -13.02 -5.88 -0.45
C CYS A 34 -12.46 -4.47 -0.33
N VAL A 35 -12.28 -4.01 0.91
CA VAL A 35 -11.64 -2.71 1.15
C VAL A 35 -10.22 -2.83 0.64
N LYS A 36 -9.92 -2.07 -0.41
CA LYS A 36 -8.61 -2.07 -1.06
C LYS A 36 -7.70 -1.10 -0.32
N ASP A 37 -6.58 -1.61 0.16
CA ASP A 37 -5.55 -0.77 0.77
C ASP A 37 -4.78 0.00 -0.31
N PRO A 38 -4.37 1.25 -0.02
CA PRO A 38 -3.46 1.97 -0.90
C PRO A 38 -2.13 1.23 -0.96
N ASP A 39 -1.75 0.75 -2.14
CA ASP A 39 -0.60 -0.13 -2.35
C ASP A 39 0.48 0.47 -3.26
N LYS A 40 0.20 1.65 -3.84
CA LYS A 40 1.06 2.28 -4.85
C LYS A 40 1.13 3.79 -4.66
N LEU A 41 2.30 4.34 -4.96
CA LEU A 41 2.50 5.78 -5.14
C LEU A 41 2.07 6.18 -6.56
N ILE A 42 1.40 7.32 -6.66
CA ILE A 42 1.04 7.96 -7.92
C ILE A 42 2.03 9.08 -8.18
N THR A 43 2.65 9.02 -9.36
CA THR A 43 3.51 10.10 -9.89
C THR A 43 4.55 10.60 -8.87
N PRO A 44 5.41 9.71 -8.32
CA PRO A 44 6.45 10.14 -7.40
C PRO A 44 7.48 11.02 -8.12
N ILE A 45 7.66 12.24 -7.60
CA ILE A 45 8.61 13.23 -8.08
C ILE A 45 9.62 13.49 -6.96
N LEU A 46 10.90 13.48 -7.33
CA LEU A 46 12.01 13.72 -6.42
C LEU A 46 12.91 14.82 -6.98
N SER A 47 13.37 15.71 -6.10
CA SER A 47 14.53 16.58 -6.35
C SER A 47 15.51 16.49 -5.18
N ILE A 48 16.79 16.69 -5.48
CA ILE A 48 17.87 16.74 -4.49
C ILE A 48 18.71 17.97 -4.79
N GLU A 49 18.91 18.83 -3.81
CA GLU A 49 19.62 20.10 -3.96
C GLU A 49 20.71 20.24 -2.88
N PRO A 50 21.95 20.60 -3.24
CA PRO A 50 22.95 20.96 -2.26
C PRO A 50 22.54 22.25 -1.53
N ALA A 51 22.70 22.27 -0.21
CA ALA A 51 22.42 23.40 0.65
C ALA A 51 23.54 23.57 1.70
N LEU A 52 23.58 24.74 2.33
CA LEU A 52 24.46 25.01 3.47
C LEU A 52 23.59 25.17 4.72
N LYS A 53 23.88 24.36 5.75
CA LYS A 53 23.24 24.45 7.06
C LYS A 53 24.31 24.41 8.13
N ASP A 54 24.31 25.39 9.02
CA ASP A 54 25.30 25.52 10.10
C ASP A 54 26.77 25.47 9.60
N ASN A 55 27.03 26.13 8.46
CA ASN A 55 28.33 26.17 7.78
C ASN A 55 28.84 24.78 7.35
N ARG A 56 27.95 23.79 7.22
CA ARG A 56 28.22 22.46 6.67
C ARG A 56 27.40 22.26 5.41
N GLN A 57 28.00 21.55 4.46
CA GLN A 57 27.30 21.11 3.26
C GLN A 57 26.33 19.99 3.61
N VAL A 58 25.07 20.18 3.24
CA VAL A 58 23.99 19.21 3.36
C VAL A 58 23.26 19.12 2.02
N TYR A 59 22.39 18.14 1.87
CA TYR A 59 21.55 17.98 0.70
C TYR A 59 20.09 17.95 1.12
N THR A 60 19.26 18.80 0.53
CA THR A 60 17.82 18.81 0.75
C THR A 60 17.17 17.91 -0.28
N LEU A 61 16.51 16.86 0.20
CA LEU A 61 15.64 16.01 -0.59
C LEU A 61 14.21 16.55 -0.49
N SER A 62 13.58 16.78 -1.65
CA SER A 62 12.15 17.08 -1.75
C SER A 62 11.46 15.97 -2.51
N LEU A 63 10.43 15.39 -1.91
CA LEU A 63 9.68 14.26 -2.45
C LEU A 63 8.19 14.59 -2.42
N SER A 64 7.55 14.43 -3.57
CA SER A 64 6.10 14.58 -3.73
C SER A 64 5.52 13.33 -4.37
N ALA A 65 4.45 12.77 -3.81
CA ALA A 65 3.75 11.63 -4.39
C ALA A 65 2.27 11.61 -3.98
N GLY A 66 1.40 11.11 -4.86
CA GLY A 66 0.00 10.87 -4.53
C GLY A 66 -0.20 9.46 -3.95
N LEU A 67 -1.16 9.33 -3.03
CA LEU A 67 -1.65 8.05 -2.52
C LEU A 67 -3.17 8.00 -2.65
N GLN A 68 -3.64 7.19 -3.60
CA GLN A 68 -5.05 7.16 -3.96
C GLN A 68 -5.84 6.16 -3.13
N ASN A 69 -6.98 6.61 -2.61
CA ASN A 69 -8.00 5.76 -2.03
C ASN A 69 -9.00 5.35 -3.11
N GLU A 70 -9.01 4.07 -3.47
CA GLU A 70 -9.92 3.53 -4.50
C GLU A 70 -11.26 3.02 -3.91
N ASN A 71 -11.46 3.13 -2.59
CA ASN A 71 -12.70 2.70 -1.94
C ASN A 71 -13.80 3.75 -2.11
N SER A 72 -15.05 3.28 -2.15
CA SER A 72 -16.24 4.14 -2.35
C SER A 72 -16.84 4.72 -1.08
N ASP A 73 -16.60 4.08 0.05
CA ASP A 73 -17.30 4.35 1.31
C ASP A 73 -16.37 4.36 2.54
N VAL A 74 -15.10 3.98 2.35
CA VAL A 74 -14.08 3.97 3.42
C VAL A 74 -13.14 5.14 3.24
N ALA A 75 -12.98 5.93 4.30
CA ALA A 75 -11.90 6.89 4.44
C ALA A 75 -10.76 6.28 5.27
N PHE A 76 -9.55 6.70 4.95
CA PHE A 76 -8.36 6.39 5.74
C PHE A 76 -7.99 7.57 6.63
N LEU A 77 -7.76 7.31 7.91
CA LEU A 77 -7.37 8.31 8.92
C LEU A 77 -5.99 7.97 9.47
N ASP A 78 -5.25 9.00 9.85
CA ASP A 78 -3.94 8.90 10.53
C ASP A 78 -2.98 7.92 9.85
N MET A 79 -2.96 7.97 8.51
CA MET A 79 -2.16 7.06 7.71
C MET A 79 -0.69 7.38 7.86
N LYS A 80 0.11 6.35 8.17
CA LYS A 80 1.55 6.43 8.38
C LYS A 80 2.21 5.34 7.57
N GLY A 81 3.41 5.65 7.09
CA GLY A 81 4.19 4.68 6.34
C GLY A 81 5.57 5.20 6.01
N ASN A 82 6.24 4.44 5.17
CA ASN A 82 7.54 4.76 4.64
C ASN A 82 7.52 4.69 3.12
N ILE A 83 8.19 5.65 2.50
CA ILE A 83 8.62 5.55 1.11
C ILE A 83 10.02 4.95 1.11
N VAL A 84 10.19 3.84 0.41
CA VAL A 84 11.44 3.07 0.40
C VAL A 84 12.07 3.15 -0.97
N PHE A 85 13.30 3.65 -1.04
CA PHE A 85 14.10 3.62 -2.26
C PHE A 85 14.89 2.31 -2.33
N ILE A 86 14.81 1.63 -3.47
CA ILE A 86 15.32 0.27 -3.66
C ILE A 86 16.33 0.27 -4.80
N ASP A 87 17.48 -0.38 -4.60
CA ASP A 87 18.43 -0.68 -5.66
C ASP A 87 18.13 -2.06 -6.26
N PRO A 88 17.50 -2.13 -7.45
CA PRO A 88 17.17 -3.40 -8.08
C PRO A 88 18.42 -4.16 -8.56
N MET A 89 19.56 -3.48 -8.72
CA MET A 89 20.82 -4.10 -9.17
C MET A 89 21.57 -4.79 -8.01
N LYS A 90 21.31 -4.38 -6.77
CA LYS A 90 21.91 -4.93 -5.55
C LYS A 90 20.89 -5.69 -4.73
N SER A 91 20.32 -6.75 -5.31
CA SER A 91 19.40 -7.69 -4.62
C SER A 91 18.21 -7.01 -3.92
N ASN A 92 17.66 -5.95 -4.51
CA ASN A 92 16.58 -5.13 -3.92
C ASN A 92 16.94 -4.57 -2.54
N SER A 93 18.19 -4.18 -2.33
CA SER A 93 18.62 -3.51 -1.10
C SER A 93 17.94 -2.15 -0.94
N ARG A 94 17.59 -1.81 0.31
CA ARG A 94 17.01 -0.51 0.65
C ARG A 94 18.13 0.52 0.72
N VAL A 95 17.97 1.61 -0.04
CA VAL A 95 18.95 2.69 -0.17
C VAL A 95 18.63 3.84 0.78
N LEU A 96 17.36 4.23 0.84
CA LEU A 96 16.88 5.30 1.71
C LEU A 96 15.43 5.03 2.11
N ILE A 97 15.06 5.40 3.33
CA ILE A 97 13.70 5.28 3.86
C ILE A 97 13.24 6.65 4.31
N VAL A 98 12.10 7.10 3.78
CA VAL A 98 11.51 8.40 4.08
C VAL A 98 10.13 8.20 4.72
N PRO A 99 9.98 8.47 6.03
CA PRO A 99 8.69 8.32 6.69
C PRO A 99 7.73 9.42 6.24
N PHE A 100 6.43 9.11 6.21
CA PHE A 100 5.37 10.07 5.93
C PHE A 100 4.16 9.85 6.85
N ALA A 101 3.32 10.88 6.94
CA ALA A 101 2.02 10.80 7.60
C ALA A 101 0.99 11.63 6.82
N LEU A 102 -0.23 11.10 6.69
CA LEU A 102 -1.38 11.77 6.10
C LEU A 102 -2.56 11.70 7.07
N PRO A 103 -3.19 12.83 7.42
CA PRO A 103 -4.25 12.84 8.42
C PRO A 103 -5.54 12.17 7.94
N LEU A 104 -5.88 12.34 6.65
CA LEU A 104 -7.13 11.86 6.07
C LEU A 104 -6.98 11.65 4.57
N ILE A 105 -7.55 10.56 4.05
CA ILE A 105 -7.79 10.33 2.63
C ILE A 105 -9.25 9.86 2.46
N LEU A 106 -10.07 10.70 1.82
CA LEU A 106 -11.50 10.40 1.58
C LEU A 106 -11.70 9.33 0.49
N PRO A 107 -12.89 8.72 0.40
CA PRO A 107 -13.24 7.85 -0.72
C PRO A 107 -12.99 8.51 -2.07
N PHE A 108 -12.39 7.77 -3.00
CA PHE A 108 -12.00 8.24 -4.34
C PHE A 108 -11.05 9.44 -4.40
N ASP A 109 -10.49 9.85 -3.26
CA ASP A 109 -9.58 10.98 -3.17
C ASP A 109 -8.12 10.52 -3.21
N THR A 110 -7.20 11.47 -3.39
CA THR A 110 -5.76 11.25 -3.37
C THR A 110 -5.12 12.08 -2.27
N GLY A 111 -4.54 11.41 -1.28
CA GLY A 111 -3.69 12.06 -0.29
C GLY A 111 -2.37 12.46 -0.93
N ILE A 112 -1.92 13.69 -0.70
CA ILE A 112 -0.65 14.19 -1.23
C ILE A 112 0.43 14.09 -0.15
N ILE A 113 1.44 13.27 -0.41
CA ILE A 113 2.64 13.16 0.42
C ILE A 113 3.64 14.19 -0.08
N GLU A 114 3.98 15.14 0.77
CA GLU A 114 5.07 16.11 0.55
C GLU A 114 6.06 15.97 1.71
N VAL A 115 7.31 15.63 1.37
CA VAL A 115 8.39 15.49 2.36
C VAL A 115 9.60 16.30 1.91
N GLU A 116 10.08 17.15 2.81
CA GLU A 116 11.35 17.85 2.68
C GLU A 116 12.25 17.44 3.85
N LYS A 117 13.45 16.95 3.55
CA LYS A 117 14.40 16.54 4.58
C LYS A 117 15.84 16.75 4.14
N SER A 118 16.65 17.29 5.05
CA SER A 118 18.10 17.44 4.84
C SER A 118 18.84 16.19 5.27
N TYR A 119 19.85 15.83 4.48
CA TYR A 119 20.73 14.68 4.70
C TYR A 119 22.18 15.11 4.57
N THR A 120 23.06 14.37 5.23
CA THR A 120 24.50 14.46 4.98
C THR A 120 24.85 13.80 3.65
N ASP A 121 26.06 14.08 3.15
CA ASP A 121 26.56 13.45 1.93
C ASP A 121 26.50 11.91 2.00
N GLU A 122 27.00 11.32 3.10
CA GLU A 122 27.06 9.86 3.28
C GLU A 122 25.67 9.20 3.22
N GLU A 123 24.64 9.87 3.74
CA GLU A 123 23.26 9.38 3.75
C GLU A 123 22.58 9.47 2.39
N ILE A 124 22.85 10.53 1.61
CA ILE A 124 22.10 10.83 0.38
C ILE A 124 22.77 10.33 -0.89
N MET A 125 24.10 10.22 -0.91
CA MET A 125 24.85 9.80 -2.11
C MET A 125 24.42 8.43 -2.67
N PRO A 126 24.10 7.41 -1.85
CA PRO A 126 23.56 6.15 -2.38
C PRO A 126 22.31 6.34 -3.25
N LEU A 127 21.41 7.26 -2.88
CA LEU A 127 20.22 7.58 -3.68
C LEU A 127 20.58 8.37 -4.93
N VAL A 128 21.50 9.34 -4.84
CA VAL A 128 21.98 10.13 -5.99
C VAL A 128 22.55 9.21 -7.07
N LEU A 129 23.40 8.26 -6.67
CA LEU A 129 23.97 7.24 -7.57
C LEU A 129 22.88 6.34 -8.16
N LEU A 130 21.90 5.92 -7.37
CA LEU A 130 20.75 5.12 -7.85
C LEU A 130 19.93 5.87 -8.92
N MET A 131 19.85 7.20 -8.81
CA MET A 131 19.18 8.07 -9.79
C MET A 131 20.05 8.35 -11.04
N GLY A 132 21.29 7.84 -11.09
CA GLY A 132 22.19 7.98 -12.24
C GLY A 132 22.95 9.31 -12.28
N SER A 133 22.97 10.04 -11.16
CA SER A 133 23.79 11.24 -10.99
C SER A 133 25.00 10.94 -10.10
N ASP A 134 25.80 11.96 -9.80
CA ASP A 134 26.97 11.88 -8.94
C ASP A 134 27.16 13.21 -8.17
N ARG A 135 28.14 13.23 -7.26
CA ARG A 135 28.43 14.41 -6.45
C ARG A 135 28.83 15.61 -7.31
N GLU A 136 29.70 15.41 -8.29
CA GLU A 136 30.22 16.52 -9.10
C GLU A 136 29.09 17.18 -9.91
N LYS A 137 28.23 16.39 -10.54
CA LYS A 137 27.05 16.87 -11.26
C LYS A 137 26.11 17.66 -10.36
N LEU A 138 25.79 17.14 -9.17
CA LEU A 138 24.94 17.86 -8.22
C LEU A 138 25.50 19.23 -7.81
N LEU A 139 26.81 19.33 -7.63
CA LEU A 139 27.47 20.59 -7.26
C LEU A 139 27.50 21.58 -8.42
N ASN A 140 27.72 21.09 -9.64
CA ASN A 140 27.81 21.92 -10.84
C ASN A 140 26.44 22.41 -11.30
N GLU A 141 25.44 21.52 -11.31
CA GLU A 141 24.08 21.80 -11.77
C GLU A 141 23.20 22.41 -10.68
N ARG A 142 23.69 22.42 -9.42
CA ARG A 142 23.01 22.92 -8.21
C ARG A 142 21.67 22.25 -7.88
N SER A 143 21.26 21.25 -8.65
CA SER A 143 20.07 20.44 -8.38
C SER A 143 20.11 19.19 -9.24
N MET A 144 19.54 18.10 -8.75
CA MET A 144 19.02 17.05 -9.61
C MET A 144 17.60 17.43 -9.96
N GLU A 145 17.34 17.65 -11.25
CA GLU A 145 16.03 18.05 -11.75
C GLU A 145 14.92 17.10 -11.28
N ARG A 146 13.70 17.63 -11.20
CA ARG A 146 12.48 16.89 -10.83
C ARG A 146 12.32 15.65 -11.71
N THR A 147 12.75 14.51 -11.19
CA THR A 147 12.81 13.27 -11.95
C THR A 147 11.65 12.38 -11.52
N PHE A 148 10.93 11.84 -12.50
CA PHE A 148 9.98 10.76 -12.25
C PHE A 148 10.73 9.49 -11.88
N ILE A 149 10.41 8.92 -10.72
CA ILE A 149 11.11 7.73 -10.25
C ILE A 149 10.45 6.48 -10.85
N ASP A 150 11.27 5.58 -11.40
CA ASP A 150 10.80 4.26 -11.85
C ASP A 150 10.18 3.50 -10.66
N LYS A 151 8.98 2.93 -10.86
CA LYS A 151 8.26 2.10 -9.88
C LYS A 151 9.09 0.94 -9.33
N LYS A 152 10.13 0.49 -10.03
CA LYS A 152 11.05 -0.56 -9.55
C LYS A 152 12.05 -0.06 -8.49
N LYS A 153 12.29 1.26 -8.44
CA LYS A 153 13.26 1.91 -7.54
C LYS A 153 12.61 2.55 -6.32
N ILE A 154 11.28 2.53 -6.22
CA ILE A 154 10.52 3.14 -5.14
C ILE A 154 9.37 2.24 -4.71
N GLY A 155 9.20 2.07 -3.40
CA GLY A 155 8.14 1.28 -2.78
C GLY A 155 7.40 2.05 -1.69
N LEU A 156 6.23 1.54 -1.34
CA LEU A 156 5.38 2.04 -0.26
C LEU A 156 5.25 0.95 0.81
N GLU A 157 5.52 1.31 2.06
CA GLU A 157 5.30 0.44 3.22
C GLU A 157 4.41 1.15 4.24
N LEU A 158 3.13 0.75 4.30
CA LEU A 158 2.22 1.27 5.32
C LEU A 158 2.56 0.68 6.68
N THR A 159 2.69 1.54 7.69
CA THR A 159 2.98 1.14 9.07
C THR A 159 1.76 1.23 9.97
N GLY A 160 0.75 2.02 9.60
CA GLY A 160 -0.52 2.07 10.29
C GLY A 160 -1.50 3.04 9.65
N TYR A 161 -2.79 2.80 9.86
CA TYR A 161 -3.89 3.69 9.48
C TYR A 161 -5.17 3.22 10.20
N HIS A 162 -6.18 4.08 10.25
CA HIS A 162 -7.53 3.69 10.66
C HIS A 162 -8.49 3.78 9.47
N LYS A 163 -9.40 2.82 9.37
CA LYS A 163 -10.48 2.82 8.38
C LYS A 163 -11.76 3.30 9.04
N LYS A 164 -12.49 4.20 8.39
CA LYS A 164 -13.79 4.66 8.88
C LYS A 164 -14.77 4.83 7.73
N SER A 165 -16.04 4.46 7.96
CA SER A 165 -17.08 4.73 6.98
C SER A 165 -17.23 6.24 6.81
N ILE A 166 -17.43 6.70 5.58
CA ILE A 166 -17.70 8.09 5.28
C ILE A 166 -18.97 8.59 5.99
N LEU A 167 -19.98 7.72 6.16
CA LEU A 167 -21.22 8.08 6.86
C LEU A 167 -20.95 8.40 8.33
N ASP A 168 -20.07 7.63 8.98
CA ASP A 168 -19.72 7.85 10.39
C ASP A 168 -18.84 9.10 10.54
N LEU A 169 -17.92 9.35 9.60
CA LEU A 169 -17.15 10.60 9.57
C LEU A 169 -18.03 11.85 9.45
N LEU A 170 -19.06 11.80 8.60
CA LEU A 170 -19.97 12.93 8.40
C LEU A 170 -20.85 13.16 9.63
N LYS A 171 -21.32 12.10 10.29
CA LYS A 171 -22.09 12.21 11.54
C LYS A 171 -21.30 12.88 12.65
N ASP A 172 -20.03 12.49 12.84
CA ASP A 172 -19.19 13.07 13.90
C ASP A 172 -18.96 14.57 13.68
N LYS A 173 -18.70 14.98 12.43
CA LYS A 173 -18.56 16.42 12.10
C LYS A 173 -19.81 17.25 12.32
N LEU A 174 -21.00 16.65 12.22
CA LEU A 174 -22.26 17.35 12.50
C LEU A 174 -22.48 17.53 14.01
N ASN A 175 -22.04 16.55 14.80
CA ASN A 175 -22.16 16.59 16.26
C ASN A 175 -21.14 17.53 16.92
N GLU A 176 -19.94 17.72 16.35
CA GLU A 176 -18.94 18.68 16.85
C GLU A 176 -19.36 20.16 16.73
N LYS A 177 -20.39 20.48 15.94
CA LYS A 177 -20.87 21.85 15.72
C LYS A 177 -22.05 22.25 16.63
N ASN A 178 -22.52 21.37 17.51
CA ASN A 178 -23.57 21.62 18.50
C ASN A 178 -23.00 21.60 19.91
#